data_AF-A0A9P0CK60-F1
#
_entry.id   AF-A0A9P0CK60-F1
#
_cell.length_a   1.000
_cell.length_b   1.000
_cell.length_c   1.000
_cell.angle_alpha   90.00
_cell.angle_beta   90.00
_cell.angle_gamma   90.00
#
_symmetry.space_group_name_H-M   'P 1'
#
loop_
_entity.id
_entity.type
_entity.pdbx_description
1 polymer ?
#
loop_
_entity_poly.entity_id
_entity_poly.type
_entity_poly.pdbx_seq_one_letter_code
_entity_poly.pdbx_strand_id
1 'polypeptide(L)'
;MQELKQYRIWATQMFDATTKFPTGFLEGSSYDFGNFDECIDSGNRYFTGKYCLVKFTLQPPIAVKDFEISNGYSNYTIWNKIADYLQDPSKSPRNDLRFAFCMPSSCSHSDLHETLLEVLDKFNEESSFKVTVDIDELRCQVSQTFGLDIGDGLFLLVIAIAVINVIIGSLYDFVTNKEAFRHYKHTGRINDIILCFSLQKNIKKLTTVSKNADSLNCMAGMKVYSMCMIIMLHRNMFDFGAAIENPKYVEKLYSEFGATFLLNGPILVDTFFTISGFLASYLALYYYHNSKGKYNILQLYIHRYVRLTSTYWIIIMFYCTLFVKLGNGPLWRERIEFEQQKCKEVWWANLLYINNYYDTKNYCMFQSWYMACDTNAFMLVPLIGLLLYKKPVAGLISVLLLIGASMIAVFATVYVYDEMPILLTYMRMVLHPNEDSTFLRIYIPGHLRAGAYFLGVLTGYIKYRMNLNNWKMSIQFVKICWITSVILLFVSLHFGFVFYVLKVPTWISALYASLHRLGWSIGIAWILVATSSGYGSNKTTSSEKNDKMESTELPTVG
;
A
#
# COMPACT_ATOMS: atom_id res chain seq x y z
N MET A 1 -19.42 -42.66 -1.11
CA MET A 1 -20.81 -42.81 -0.62
C MET A 1 -21.06 -44.07 0.22
N GLN A 2 -20.65 -45.28 -0.19
CA GLN A 2 -20.92 -46.50 0.61
C GLN A 2 -20.35 -46.41 2.04
N GLU A 3 -19.15 -45.86 2.16
CA GLU A 3 -18.45 -45.67 3.44
C GLU A 3 -19.12 -44.63 4.35
N LEU A 4 -19.72 -43.61 3.76
CA LEU A 4 -20.54 -42.62 4.47
C LEU A 4 -21.85 -43.24 4.98
N LYS A 5 -22.47 -44.13 4.21
CA LYS A 5 -23.66 -44.89 4.66
C LYS A 5 -23.36 -45.82 5.83
N GLN A 6 -22.11 -46.24 5.97
CA GLN A 6 -21.62 -47.03 7.11
C GLN A 6 -21.16 -46.15 8.28
N TYR A 7 -21.31 -44.83 8.21
CA TYR A 7 -20.87 -43.87 9.23
C TYR A 7 -19.40 -44.03 9.61
N ARG A 8 -18.53 -44.38 8.64
CA ARG A 8 -17.09 -44.42 8.90
C ARG A 8 -16.59 -43.00 9.17
N ILE A 9 -15.80 -42.85 10.24
CA ILE A 9 -15.35 -41.55 10.76
C ILE A 9 -14.76 -40.65 9.66
N TRP A 10 -13.79 -41.13 8.89
CA TRP A 10 -13.16 -40.32 7.84
C TRP A 10 -14.16 -39.84 6.78
N ALA A 11 -15.16 -40.67 6.43
CA ALA A 11 -16.14 -40.32 5.42
C ALA A 11 -17.16 -39.32 5.97
N THR A 12 -17.55 -39.49 7.24
CA THR A 12 -18.41 -38.55 7.97
C THR A 12 -17.72 -37.21 8.18
N GLN A 13 -16.43 -37.18 8.54
CA GLN A 13 -15.63 -35.96 8.68
C GLN A 13 -15.51 -35.20 7.36
N MET A 14 -15.24 -35.89 6.23
CA MET A 14 -15.22 -35.22 4.92
C MET A 14 -16.58 -34.64 4.54
N PHE A 15 -17.67 -35.36 4.82
CA PHE A 15 -19.01 -34.85 4.59
C PHE A 15 -19.34 -33.65 5.51
N ASP A 16 -18.90 -33.69 6.77
CA ASP A 16 -19.09 -32.58 7.70
C ASP A 16 -18.19 -31.38 7.42
N ALA A 17 -17.01 -31.60 6.86
CA ALA A 17 -16.14 -30.51 6.45
C ALA A 17 -16.64 -29.78 5.18
N THR A 18 -17.48 -30.45 4.38
CA THR A 18 -18.06 -29.90 3.14
C THR A 18 -19.19 -28.91 3.45
N THR A 19 -19.30 -27.84 2.66
CA THR A 19 -20.41 -26.88 2.73
C THR A 19 -21.75 -27.58 2.46
N LYS A 20 -22.76 -27.32 3.30
CA LYS A 20 -24.10 -27.90 3.14
C LYS A 20 -25.07 -26.89 2.53
N PHE A 21 -25.18 -25.71 3.13
CA PHE A 21 -26.03 -24.64 2.62
C PHE A 21 -25.57 -23.28 3.16
N PRO A 22 -25.27 -22.31 2.28
CA PRO A 22 -24.83 -20.99 2.74
C PRO A 22 -26.00 -20.23 3.39
N THR A 23 -25.72 -19.56 4.50
CA THR A 23 -26.67 -18.64 5.13
C THR A 23 -26.40 -17.20 4.71
N GLY A 24 -27.46 -16.39 4.54
CA GLY A 24 -27.31 -14.95 4.31
C GLY A 24 -26.97 -14.54 2.87
N PHE A 25 -27.23 -15.39 1.87
CA PHE A 25 -27.02 -15.07 0.45
C PHE A 25 -27.65 -13.73 0.02
N LEU A 26 -28.89 -13.47 0.45
CA LEU A 26 -29.62 -12.24 0.14
C LEU A 26 -29.07 -10.97 0.81
N GLU A 27 -28.37 -11.14 1.94
CA GLU A 27 -27.63 -10.08 2.63
C GLU A 27 -26.19 -9.96 2.12
N GLY A 28 -25.74 -10.93 1.33
CA GLY A 28 -24.57 -10.85 0.48
C GLY A 28 -23.46 -11.83 0.77
N SER A 29 -23.67 -12.77 1.69
CA SER A 29 -22.71 -13.84 1.96
C SER A 29 -22.49 -14.66 0.69
N SER A 30 -21.26 -14.62 0.18
CA SER A 30 -20.82 -15.31 -1.04
C SER A 30 -19.78 -16.40 -0.77
N TYR A 31 -19.34 -16.55 0.48
CA TYR A 31 -18.35 -17.54 0.88
C TYR A 31 -18.92 -18.43 1.97
N ASP A 32 -18.78 -19.74 1.78
CA ASP A 32 -18.93 -20.75 2.83
C ASP A 32 -17.69 -21.64 2.75
N PHE A 33 -16.88 -21.57 3.80
CA PHE A 33 -15.60 -22.29 3.86
C PHE A 33 -15.72 -23.70 4.42
N GLY A 34 -16.92 -24.15 4.82
CA GLY A 34 -17.05 -25.40 5.57
C GLY A 34 -16.08 -25.45 6.75
N ASN A 35 -15.52 -26.62 7.03
CA ASN A 35 -14.46 -26.78 8.03
C ASN A 35 -13.14 -27.17 7.35
N PHE A 36 -12.29 -26.16 7.08
CA PHE A 36 -11.02 -26.34 6.39
C PHE A 36 -10.07 -27.31 7.12
N ASP A 37 -9.86 -27.10 8.42
CA ASP A 37 -8.92 -27.89 9.21
C ASP A 37 -9.39 -29.34 9.34
N GLU A 38 -10.68 -29.56 9.60
CA GLU A 38 -11.26 -30.90 9.64
C GLU A 38 -11.12 -31.62 8.29
N CYS A 39 -11.30 -30.92 7.16
CA CYS A 39 -11.09 -31.53 5.86
C CYS A 39 -9.64 -32.01 5.69
N ILE A 40 -8.67 -31.13 5.93
CA ILE A 40 -7.27 -31.39 5.67
C ILE A 40 -6.72 -32.49 6.60
N ASP A 41 -7.20 -32.54 7.85
CA ASP A 41 -6.82 -33.54 8.85
C ASP A 41 -7.58 -34.86 8.71
N SER A 42 -8.70 -34.88 7.97
CA SER A 42 -9.44 -36.11 7.68
C SER A 42 -8.65 -37.03 6.75
N GLY A 43 -8.94 -38.33 6.83
CA GLY A 43 -8.32 -39.31 5.94
C GLY A 43 -8.16 -40.68 6.58
N ASN A 44 -7.40 -41.53 5.91
CA ASN A 44 -7.01 -42.83 6.42
C ASN A 44 -5.54 -43.11 6.05
N ARG A 45 -5.08 -44.36 6.17
CA ARG A 45 -3.70 -44.72 5.85
C ARG A 45 -3.33 -44.57 4.37
N TYR A 46 -4.31 -44.52 3.46
CA TYR A 46 -4.11 -44.52 2.02
C TYR A 46 -4.29 -43.14 1.37
N PHE A 47 -5.06 -42.25 1.99
CA PHE A 47 -5.29 -40.90 1.49
C PHE A 47 -5.50 -39.92 2.64
N THR A 48 -5.25 -38.65 2.36
CA THR A 48 -5.60 -37.50 3.21
C THR A 48 -6.77 -36.75 2.58
N GLY A 49 -7.42 -35.88 3.33
CA GLY A 49 -8.40 -34.98 2.77
C GLY A 49 -7.77 -33.89 1.92
N LYS A 50 -8.54 -33.48 0.93
CA LYS A 50 -8.27 -32.43 -0.04
C LYS A 50 -9.44 -31.48 -0.02
N TYR A 51 -9.16 -30.28 0.46
CA TYR A 51 -10.09 -29.16 0.52
C TYR A 51 -10.12 -28.44 -0.83
N CYS A 52 -11.28 -28.22 -1.42
CA CYS A 52 -11.43 -27.45 -2.66
C CYS A 52 -12.49 -26.36 -2.50
N LEU A 53 -12.13 -25.11 -2.75
CA LEU A 53 -13.08 -23.99 -2.79
C LEU A 53 -13.62 -23.79 -4.21
N VAL A 54 -14.82 -24.27 -4.46
CA VAL A 54 -15.48 -24.26 -5.76
C VAL A 54 -16.26 -22.95 -5.94
N LYS A 55 -16.14 -22.31 -7.11
CA LYS A 55 -16.87 -21.10 -7.46
C LYS A 55 -18.05 -21.47 -8.36
N PHE A 56 -19.25 -21.16 -7.93
CA PHE A 56 -20.47 -21.21 -8.73
C PHE A 56 -20.86 -19.80 -9.14
N THR A 57 -21.07 -19.58 -10.43
CA THR A 57 -21.53 -18.29 -10.97
C THR A 57 -22.94 -18.45 -11.51
N LEU A 58 -23.87 -17.72 -10.90
CA LEU A 58 -25.28 -17.63 -11.27
C LEU A 58 -25.44 -16.63 -12.44
N GLN A 59 -26.06 -17.05 -13.53
CA GLN A 59 -26.39 -16.18 -14.64
C GLN A 59 -27.89 -15.88 -14.63
N PRO A 60 -28.31 -14.62 -14.40
CA PRO A 60 -29.71 -14.27 -14.35
C PRO A 60 -30.41 -14.55 -15.70
N PRO A 61 -31.71 -14.84 -15.70
CA PRO A 61 -32.48 -15.02 -16.94
C PRO A 61 -32.46 -13.75 -17.80
N ILE A 62 -32.43 -13.91 -19.13
CA ILE A 62 -32.29 -12.82 -20.12
C ILE A 62 -33.42 -11.76 -20.03
N ALA A 63 -34.58 -12.10 -19.45
CA ALA A 63 -35.77 -11.25 -19.38
C ALA A 63 -35.94 -10.57 -18.01
N VAL A 64 -35.01 -9.71 -17.62
CA VAL A 64 -35.29 -8.70 -16.57
C VAL A 64 -35.92 -7.49 -17.26
N LYS A 65 -37.25 -7.48 -17.39
CA LYS A 65 -37.98 -6.30 -17.88
C LYS A 65 -37.97 -5.21 -16.82
N ASP A 66 -37.81 -3.96 -17.25
CA ASP A 66 -38.07 -2.78 -16.41
C ASP A 66 -39.51 -2.84 -15.89
N PHE A 67 -39.71 -2.75 -14.57
CA PHE A 67 -41.03 -2.78 -13.95
C PHE A 67 -41.38 -1.45 -13.29
N GLU A 68 -42.59 -0.96 -13.55
CA GLU A 68 -43.19 0.18 -12.87
C GLU A 68 -43.62 -0.19 -11.46
N ILE A 69 -43.35 0.71 -10.52
CA ILE A 69 -43.73 0.60 -9.12
C ILE A 69 -45.25 0.80 -9.00
N SER A 70 -46.00 -0.26 -8.69
CA SER A 70 -47.40 -0.14 -8.26
C SER A 70 -47.54 -0.56 -6.79
N ASN A 71 -48.09 0.32 -5.96
CA ASN A 71 -48.64 0.04 -4.63
C ASN A 71 -47.77 -0.74 -3.63
N GLY A 72 -46.57 -0.22 -3.33
CA GLY A 72 -45.86 -0.47 -2.06
C GLY A 72 -45.28 -1.87 -1.82
N TYR A 73 -45.63 -2.86 -2.65
CA TYR A 73 -44.98 -4.16 -2.73
C TYR A 73 -44.37 -4.29 -4.11
N SER A 74 -43.04 -4.18 -4.20
CA SER A 74 -42.36 -4.44 -5.46
C SER A 74 -42.42 -5.95 -5.76
N ASN A 75 -42.90 -6.32 -6.96
CA ASN A 75 -42.67 -7.65 -7.56
C ASN A 75 -41.18 -7.79 -7.97
N TYR A 76 -40.27 -7.38 -7.11
CA TYR A 76 -38.83 -7.35 -7.37
C TYR A 76 -38.26 -8.73 -7.10
N THR A 77 -37.86 -9.41 -8.18
CA THR A 77 -37.28 -10.75 -8.06
C THR A 77 -35.83 -10.69 -7.59
N ILE A 78 -35.31 -11.82 -7.13
CA ILE A 78 -33.89 -11.95 -6.77
C ILE A 78 -32.98 -11.65 -7.96
N TRP A 79 -33.43 -11.95 -9.18
CA TRP A 79 -32.68 -11.79 -10.42
C TRP A 79 -32.50 -10.32 -10.79
N ASN A 80 -33.54 -9.51 -10.57
CA ASN A 80 -33.45 -8.06 -10.75
C ASN A 80 -32.40 -7.48 -9.79
N LYS A 81 -32.42 -7.92 -8.52
CA LYS A 81 -31.42 -7.52 -7.52
C LYS A 81 -30.00 -7.87 -7.93
N ILE A 82 -29.79 -9.10 -8.41
CA ILE A 82 -28.47 -9.55 -8.85
C ILE A 82 -28.02 -8.77 -10.08
N ALA A 83 -28.91 -8.55 -11.06
CA ALA A 83 -28.61 -7.79 -12.27
C ALA A 83 -28.22 -6.34 -11.96
N ASP A 84 -28.97 -5.67 -11.08
CA ASP A 84 -28.67 -4.29 -10.66
C ASP A 84 -27.30 -4.23 -9.94
N TYR A 85 -27.01 -5.20 -9.07
CA TYR A 85 -25.75 -5.22 -8.29
C TYR A 85 -24.53 -5.58 -9.15
N LEU A 86 -24.73 -6.29 -10.26
CA LEU A 86 -23.68 -6.54 -11.23
C LEU A 86 -23.27 -5.25 -11.96
N GLN A 87 -24.25 -4.41 -12.29
CA GLN A 87 -24.03 -3.14 -12.99
C GLN A 87 -23.50 -2.04 -12.08
N ASP A 88 -23.92 -2.00 -10.81
CA ASP A 88 -23.49 -0.98 -9.85
C ASP A 88 -22.11 -1.31 -9.23
N PRO A 89 -21.04 -0.52 -9.47
CA PRO A 89 -19.72 -0.77 -8.90
C PRO A 89 -19.66 -0.57 -7.37
N SER A 90 -20.61 0.17 -6.78
CA SER A 90 -20.71 0.36 -5.33
C SER A 90 -21.25 -0.89 -4.61
N LYS A 91 -21.78 -1.85 -5.37
CA LYS A 91 -22.34 -3.10 -4.85
C LYS A 91 -21.40 -4.27 -5.09
N SER A 92 -21.28 -5.10 -4.07
CA SER A 92 -20.56 -6.37 -4.20
C SER A 92 -21.41 -7.32 -5.06
N PRO A 93 -20.80 -7.98 -6.07
CA PRO A 93 -21.51 -8.91 -6.93
C PRO A 93 -22.09 -10.08 -6.11
N ARG A 94 -23.35 -10.44 -6.40
CA ARG A 94 -24.12 -11.48 -5.68
C ARG A 94 -24.37 -12.73 -6.51
N ASN A 95 -23.77 -12.80 -7.68
CA ASN A 95 -23.89 -13.94 -8.58
C ASN A 95 -22.84 -15.02 -8.32
N ASP A 96 -21.73 -14.68 -7.68
CA ASP A 96 -20.64 -15.60 -7.39
C ASP A 96 -20.79 -16.16 -5.97
N LEU A 97 -20.83 -17.49 -5.87
CA LEU A 97 -20.93 -18.27 -4.65
C LEU A 97 -19.72 -19.19 -4.56
N ARG A 98 -19.06 -19.22 -3.41
CA ARG A 98 -17.85 -20.03 -3.19
C ARG A 98 -18.11 -21.01 -2.06
N PHE A 99 -18.13 -22.30 -2.39
CA PHE A 99 -18.43 -23.39 -1.45
C PHE A 99 -17.25 -24.34 -1.31
N ALA A 100 -17.02 -24.79 -0.09
CA ALA A 100 -15.99 -25.77 0.21
C ALA A 100 -16.49 -27.20 -0.05
N PHE A 101 -15.65 -27.98 -0.73
CA PHE A 101 -15.82 -29.43 -0.89
C PHE A 101 -14.62 -30.14 -0.30
N CYS A 102 -14.87 -31.19 0.49
CA CYS A 102 -13.83 -32.06 0.99
C CYS A 102 -13.88 -33.42 0.29
N MET A 103 -12.76 -33.80 -0.32
CA MET A 103 -12.61 -35.07 -1.03
C MET A 103 -11.28 -35.76 -0.71
N PRO A 104 -11.11 -37.05 -1.01
CA PRO A 104 -9.81 -37.72 -0.87
C PRO A 104 -8.73 -37.11 -1.76
N SER A 105 -7.47 -37.14 -1.32
CA SER A 105 -6.31 -36.64 -2.07
C SER A 105 -6.06 -37.38 -3.38
N SER A 106 -6.59 -38.60 -3.52
CA SER A 106 -6.60 -39.37 -4.76
C SER A 106 -7.45 -38.75 -5.87
N CYS A 107 -8.40 -37.86 -5.54
CA CYS A 107 -9.23 -37.16 -6.52
C CYS A 107 -8.54 -35.90 -7.04
N SER A 108 -8.60 -35.71 -8.35
CA SER A 108 -8.13 -34.50 -9.03
C SER A 108 -9.18 -33.39 -8.96
N HIS A 109 -8.78 -32.15 -9.24
CA HIS A 109 -9.72 -31.03 -9.32
C HIS A 109 -10.64 -31.17 -10.55
N SER A 110 -10.16 -31.80 -11.63
CA SER A 110 -10.95 -32.11 -12.83
C SER A 110 -12.04 -33.14 -12.56
N ASP A 111 -11.79 -34.15 -11.73
CA ASP A 111 -12.82 -35.14 -11.36
C ASP A 111 -14.01 -34.46 -10.67
N LEU A 112 -13.72 -33.51 -9.78
CA LEU A 112 -14.74 -32.71 -9.10
C LEU A 112 -15.48 -31.80 -10.09
N HIS A 113 -14.76 -31.20 -11.03
CA HIS A 113 -15.33 -30.33 -12.06
C HIS A 113 -16.32 -31.09 -12.95
N GLU A 114 -15.91 -32.25 -13.48
CA GLU A 114 -16.78 -33.09 -14.33
C GLU A 114 -18.01 -33.59 -13.57
N THR A 115 -17.83 -34.03 -12.32
CA THR A 115 -18.94 -34.50 -11.47
C THR A 115 -19.96 -33.39 -11.23
N LEU A 116 -19.50 -32.17 -10.93
CA LEU A 116 -20.37 -31.03 -10.68
C LEU A 116 -21.04 -30.55 -11.97
N LEU A 117 -20.34 -30.57 -13.11
CA LEU A 117 -20.93 -30.25 -14.40
C LEU A 117 -22.10 -31.17 -14.73
N GLU A 118 -21.97 -32.48 -14.55
CA GLU A 118 -23.07 -33.41 -14.83
C GLU A 118 -24.33 -33.14 -13.99
N VAL A 119 -24.14 -32.77 -12.72
CA VAL A 119 -25.24 -32.39 -11.82
C VAL A 119 -25.84 -31.05 -12.23
N LEU A 120 -25.00 -30.08 -12.59
CA LEU A 120 -25.44 -28.75 -12.99
C LEU A 120 -26.11 -28.72 -14.35
N ASP A 121 -25.73 -29.58 -15.30
CA ASP A 121 -26.38 -29.66 -16.61
C ASP A 121 -27.83 -30.12 -16.46
N LYS A 122 -28.07 -31.17 -15.66
CA LYS A 122 -29.43 -31.61 -15.30
C LYS A 122 -30.22 -30.50 -14.61
N PHE A 123 -29.58 -29.79 -13.67
CA PHE A 123 -30.20 -28.66 -12.99
C PHE A 123 -30.55 -27.52 -13.95
N ASN A 124 -29.62 -27.16 -14.85
CA ASN A 124 -29.75 -26.07 -15.82
C ASN A 124 -30.84 -26.34 -16.87
N GLU A 125 -31.10 -27.60 -17.22
CA GLU A 125 -32.21 -27.99 -18.11
C GLU A 125 -33.57 -27.76 -17.45
N GLU A 126 -33.67 -27.96 -16.13
CA GLU A 126 -34.92 -27.80 -15.37
C GLU A 126 -35.12 -26.38 -14.84
N SER A 127 -34.05 -25.61 -14.66
CA SER A 127 -34.10 -24.27 -14.07
C SER A 127 -34.24 -23.14 -15.09
N SER A 128 -34.89 -22.05 -14.69
CA SER A 128 -35.06 -20.84 -15.52
C SER A 128 -33.80 -19.97 -15.64
N PHE A 129 -32.72 -20.32 -14.96
CA PHE A 129 -31.44 -19.62 -14.91
C PHE A 129 -30.30 -20.61 -15.11
N LYS A 130 -29.10 -20.11 -15.44
CA LYS A 130 -27.93 -20.95 -15.68
C LYS A 130 -26.91 -20.80 -14.57
N VAL A 131 -26.36 -21.92 -14.10
CA VAL A 131 -25.25 -21.98 -13.15
C VAL A 131 -24.03 -22.54 -13.85
N THR A 132 -22.90 -21.86 -13.68
CA THR A 132 -21.59 -22.31 -14.16
C THR A 132 -20.68 -22.58 -12.98
N VAL A 133 -19.78 -23.55 -13.13
CA VAL A 133 -18.82 -23.94 -12.10
C VAL A 133 -17.41 -23.66 -12.59
N ASP A 134 -16.57 -23.21 -11.67
CA ASP A 134 -15.16 -22.92 -11.90
C ASP A 134 -14.34 -23.41 -10.70
N ILE A 135 -13.36 -24.27 -10.98
CA ILE A 135 -12.49 -24.90 -9.99
C ILE A 135 -11.05 -24.72 -10.44
N ASP A 136 -10.32 -23.91 -9.70
CA ASP A 136 -8.89 -23.67 -9.93
C ASP A 136 -8.05 -24.61 -9.06
N GLU A 137 -6.92 -25.07 -9.57
CA GLU A 137 -5.99 -25.92 -8.84
C GLU A 137 -5.48 -25.26 -7.54
N LEU A 138 -5.22 -23.94 -7.55
CA LEU A 138 -4.76 -23.19 -6.37
C LEU A 138 -5.83 -23.13 -5.27
N ARG A 139 -7.11 -23.32 -5.61
CA ARG A 139 -8.22 -23.41 -4.65
C ARG A 139 -8.41 -24.81 -4.07
N CYS A 140 -7.66 -25.79 -4.57
CA CYS A 140 -7.61 -27.15 -4.05
C CYS A 140 -6.31 -27.39 -3.26
N GLN A 141 -6.45 -27.74 -1.98
CA GLN A 141 -5.35 -27.83 -1.02
C GLN A 141 -5.41 -29.17 -0.28
N VAL A 142 -4.23 -29.73 -0.01
CA VAL A 142 -4.04 -30.91 0.86
C VAL A 142 -3.17 -30.48 2.04
N SER A 143 -3.06 -31.33 3.06
CA SER A 143 -2.11 -31.08 4.16
C SER A 143 -0.70 -30.91 3.58
N GLN A 144 -0.20 -29.67 3.57
CA GLN A 144 1.04 -29.32 2.90
C GLN A 144 2.19 -29.27 3.90
N THR A 145 3.19 -30.11 3.68
CA THR A 145 4.54 -29.91 4.20
C THR A 145 5.36 -29.25 3.10
N PHE A 146 5.52 -27.92 3.15
CA PHE A 146 6.39 -27.25 2.20
C PHE A 146 7.85 -27.69 2.41
N GLY A 147 8.41 -28.38 1.43
CA GLY A 147 9.86 -28.58 1.35
C GLY A 147 10.57 -27.23 1.14
N LEU A 148 11.78 -27.08 1.65
CA LEU A 148 12.61 -25.91 1.34
C LEU A 148 13.14 -26.03 -0.09
N ASP A 149 12.90 -25.00 -0.89
CA ASP A 149 13.45 -24.84 -2.22
C ASP A 149 14.83 -24.15 -2.13
N ILE A 150 15.60 -24.22 -3.21
CA ILE A 150 16.90 -23.56 -3.36
C ILE A 150 16.78 -22.07 -3.04
N GLY A 151 15.69 -21.43 -3.51
CA GLY A 151 15.40 -20.03 -3.22
C GLY A 151 15.26 -19.74 -1.72
N ASP A 152 14.60 -20.60 -0.96
CA ASP A 152 14.49 -20.43 0.50
C ASP A 152 15.83 -20.66 1.18
N GLY A 153 16.60 -21.65 0.72
CA GLY A 153 17.95 -21.91 1.23
C GLY A 153 18.86 -20.69 1.07
N LEU A 154 18.83 -20.05 -0.11
CA LEU A 154 19.57 -18.81 -0.36
C LEU A 154 19.10 -17.65 0.51
N PHE A 155 17.78 -17.47 0.65
CA PHE A 155 17.22 -16.42 1.50
C PHE A 155 17.62 -16.61 2.97
N LEU A 156 17.46 -17.83 3.51
CA LEU A 156 17.84 -18.17 4.88
C LEU A 156 19.35 -18.00 5.10
N LEU A 157 20.18 -18.34 4.12
CA LEU A 157 21.63 -18.10 4.17
C LEU A 157 21.94 -16.60 4.29
N VAL A 158 21.29 -15.74 3.50
CA VAL A 158 21.48 -14.29 3.57
C VAL A 158 21.09 -13.74 4.93
N ILE A 159 19.95 -14.17 5.49
CA ILE A 159 19.51 -13.78 6.83
C ILE A 159 20.49 -14.29 7.90
N ALA A 160 20.95 -15.54 7.79
CA ALA A 160 21.92 -16.12 8.70
C ALA A 160 23.24 -15.32 8.69
N ILE A 161 23.76 -14.94 7.53
CA ILE A 161 24.95 -14.09 7.41
C ILE A 161 24.74 -12.73 8.08
N ALA A 162 23.58 -12.09 7.88
CA ALA A 162 23.26 -10.82 8.51
C ALA A 162 23.22 -10.94 10.05
N VAL A 163 22.58 -11.99 10.56
CA VAL A 163 22.49 -12.26 12.01
C VAL A 163 23.87 -12.57 12.60
N ILE A 164 24.69 -13.38 11.92
CA ILE A 164 26.07 -13.68 12.35
C ILE A 164 26.91 -12.40 12.43
N ASN A 165 26.82 -11.51 11.43
CA ASN A 165 27.54 -10.24 11.46
C ASN A 165 27.10 -9.36 12.65
N VAL A 166 25.79 -9.33 12.96
CA VAL A 166 25.27 -8.61 14.14
C VAL A 166 25.79 -9.22 15.44
N ILE A 167 25.84 -10.54 15.55
CA ILE A 167 26.39 -11.23 16.73
C ILE A 167 27.88 -10.90 16.89
N ILE A 168 28.68 -11.03 15.83
CA ILE A 168 30.12 -10.73 15.85
C ILE A 168 30.37 -9.26 16.21
N GLY A 169 29.68 -8.32 15.56
CA GLY A 169 29.82 -6.89 15.81
C GLY A 169 29.43 -6.50 17.24
N SER A 170 28.37 -7.11 17.77
CA SER A 170 27.91 -6.86 19.14
C SER A 170 28.86 -7.45 20.19
N LEU A 171 29.38 -8.66 19.96
CA LEU A 171 30.39 -9.28 20.82
C LEU A 171 31.69 -8.47 20.82
N TYR A 172 32.15 -8.01 19.65
CA TYR A 172 33.33 -7.17 19.53
C TYR A 172 33.18 -5.85 20.31
N ASP A 173 32.05 -5.15 20.17
CA ASP A 173 31.77 -3.92 20.92
C ASP A 173 31.71 -4.18 22.43
N PHE A 174 31.03 -5.25 22.85
CA PHE A 174 30.95 -5.62 24.26
C PHE A 174 32.31 -5.96 24.89
N VAL A 175 33.15 -6.72 24.19
CA VAL A 175 34.49 -7.10 24.67
C VAL A 175 35.41 -5.90 24.70
N THR A 176 35.47 -5.10 23.63
CA THR A 176 36.40 -3.96 23.53
C THR A 176 36.02 -2.77 24.42
N ASN A 177 34.77 -2.73 24.92
CA ASN A 177 34.35 -1.76 25.95
C ASN A 177 34.81 -2.14 27.37
N LYS A 178 35.25 -3.39 27.63
CA LYS A 178 35.84 -3.76 28.91
C LYS A 178 37.29 -3.32 28.99
N GLU A 179 37.69 -2.71 30.11
CA GLU A 179 39.06 -2.18 30.30
C GLU A 179 40.14 -3.24 30.05
N ALA A 180 39.91 -4.49 30.49
CA ALA A 180 40.85 -5.61 30.33
C ALA A 180 41.13 -6.02 28.86
N PHE A 181 40.25 -5.66 27.92
CA PHE A 181 40.34 -6.09 26.51
C PHE A 181 40.40 -4.91 25.53
N ARG A 182 40.60 -3.69 26.03
CA ARG A 182 40.61 -2.47 25.22
C ARG A 182 41.76 -2.43 24.21
N HIS A 183 42.85 -3.17 24.44
CA HIS A 183 43.98 -3.29 23.51
C HIS A 183 43.66 -4.10 22.24
N TYR A 184 42.62 -4.94 22.24
CA TYR A 184 42.15 -5.66 21.05
C TYR A 184 41.31 -4.78 20.10
N LYS A 185 41.06 -3.52 20.47
CA LYS A 185 40.28 -2.60 19.65
C LYS A 185 41.06 -2.24 18.39
N HIS A 186 40.51 -2.58 17.23
CA HIS A 186 41.04 -2.15 15.94
C HIS A 186 40.95 -0.61 15.80
N THR A 187 41.86 -0.04 15.01
CA THR A 187 41.88 1.39 14.69
C THR A 187 41.49 1.64 13.23
N GLY A 188 40.81 2.77 12.97
CA GLY A 188 40.44 3.18 11.62
C GLY A 188 39.18 2.49 11.07
N ARG A 189 39.08 2.41 9.73
CA ARG A 189 37.84 2.02 9.02
C ARG A 189 37.32 0.62 9.36
N ILE A 190 38.21 -0.32 9.68
CA ILE A 190 37.82 -1.70 10.02
C ILE A 190 36.98 -1.70 11.30
N ASN A 191 37.38 -0.92 12.30
CA ASN A 191 36.62 -0.76 13.53
C ASN A 191 35.25 -0.14 13.25
N ASP A 192 35.18 0.86 12.36
CA ASP A 192 33.90 1.50 12.02
C ASP A 192 32.94 0.52 11.33
N ILE A 193 33.44 -0.31 10.40
CA ILE A 193 32.65 -1.34 9.71
C ILE A 193 32.12 -2.38 10.70
N ILE A 194 32.95 -2.89 11.61
CA ILE A 194 32.51 -3.89 12.60
C ILE A 194 31.45 -3.27 13.53
N LEU A 195 31.66 -2.02 13.94
CA LEU A 195 30.71 -1.30 14.80
C LEU A 195 29.40 -0.93 14.09
N CYS A 196 29.34 -0.95 12.75
CA CYS A 196 28.07 -0.82 12.02
C CYS A 196 27.11 -1.98 12.31
N PHE A 197 27.63 -3.16 12.66
CA PHE A 197 26.83 -4.33 13.02
C PHE A 197 26.57 -4.47 14.52
N SER A 198 27.14 -3.61 15.37
CA SER A 198 26.89 -3.64 16.82
C SER A 198 25.45 -3.23 17.13
N LEU A 199 24.70 -4.16 17.72
CA LEU A 199 23.33 -3.92 18.17
C LEU A 199 23.29 -2.85 19.27
N GLN A 200 24.23 -2.88 20.22
CA GLN A 200 24.28 -1.93 21.34
C GLN A 200 24.47 -0.50 20.86
N LYS A 201 25.44 -0.27 19.95
CA LYS A 201 25.71 1.05 19.39
C LYS A 201 24.55 1.55 18.53
N ASN A 202 23.95 0.67 17.72
CA ASN A 202 22.82 1.02 16.88
C ASN A 202 21.54 1.32 17.68
N ILE A 203 21.22 0.54 18.72
CA ILE A 203 20.09 0.83 19.62
C ILE A 203 20.31 2.14 20.35
N LYS A 204 21.53 2.42 20.84
CA LYS A 204 21.85 3.71 21.45
C LYS A 204 21.66 4.85 20.46
N LYS A 205 22.15 4.72 19.22
CA LYS A 205 21.96 5.71 18.15
C LYS A 205 20.49 5.91 17.77
N LEU A 206 19.69 4.85 17.78
CA LEU A 206 18.26 4.88 17.47
C LEU A 206 17.44 5.56 18.57
N THR A 207 17.82 5.36 19.83
CA THR A 207 17.11 5.91 21.00
C THR A 207 17.59 7.30 21.41
N THR A 208 18.79 7.73 20.99
CA THR A 208 19.27 9.08 21.26
C THR A 208 18.46 10.12 20.49
N VAL A 209 17.88 11.07 21.23
CA VAL A 209 17.22 12.24 20.65
C VAL A 209 18.28 13.08 19.94
N SER A 210 18.15 13.22 18.62
CA SER A 210 19.08 14.05 17.86
C SER A 210 18.95 15.52 18.28
N LYS A 211 20.08 16.12 18.68
CA LYS A 211 20.20 17.56 18.93
C LYS A 211 20.37 18.33 17.61
N ASN A 212 19.60 17.99 16.57
CA ASN A 212 19.69 18.71 15.30
C ASN A 212 19.17 20.13 15.47
N ALA A 213 20.06 21.10 15.23
CA ALA A 213 19.81 22.54 15.37
C ALA A 213 18.64 23.04 14.50
N ASP A 214 18.31 22.36 13.40
CA ASP A 214 17.27 22.78 12.46
C ASP A 214 15.83 22.40 12.86
N SER A 215 15.58 21.90 14.08
CA SER A 215 14.23 21.56 14.59
C SER A 215 13.41 20.60 13.71
N LEU A 216 14.09 19.85 12.84
CA LEU A 216 13.53 18.87 11.90
C LEU A 216 12.90 17.63 12.56
N ASN A 217 12.97 17.54 13.90
CA ASN A 217 12.40 16.45 14.69
C ASN A 217 10.87 16.33 14.55
N CYS A 218 10.16 17.44 14.28
CA CYS A 218 8.71 17.42 14.01
C CYS A 218 8.35 16.48 12.85
N MET A 219 9.19 16.41 11.81
CA MET A 219 8.96 15.52 10.67
C MET A 219 8.98 14.05 11.06
N ALA A 220 9.77 13.66 12.07
CA ALA A 220 9.78 12.29 12.56
C ALA A 220 8.42 11.93 13.18
N GLY A 221 7.84 12.83 13.98
CA GLY A 221 6.49 12.67 14.53
C GLY A 221 5.42 12.57 13.46
N MET A 222 5.46 13.45 12.45
CA MET A 222 4.54 13.40 11.31
C MET A 222 4.63 12.07 10.56
N LYS A 223 5.84 11.57 10.29
CA LYS A 223 6.04 10.28 9.62
C LYS A 223 5.46 9.11 10.42
N VAL A 224 5.66 9.08 11.74
CA VAL A 224 5.11 8.02 12.61
C VAL A 224 3.58 8.04 12.56
N TYR A 225 2.97 9.22 12.74
CA TYR A 225 1.51 9.35 12.71
C TYR A 225 0.94 8.94 11.35
N SER A 226 1.48 9.48 10.26
CA SER A 226 1.04 9.13 8.90
C SER A 226 1.25 7.65 8.60
N MET A 227 2.34 7.02 9.07
CA MET A 227 2.57 5.58 8.87
C MET A 227 1.53 4.73 9.61
N CYS A 228 1.19 5.09 10.85
CA CYS A 228 0.13 4.39 11.60
C CYS A 228 -1.22 4.46 10.88
N MET A 229 -1.56 5.63 10.34
CA MET A 229 -2.79 5.81 9.56
C MET A 229 -2.77 5.00 8.26
N ILE A 230 -1.64 4.93 7.56
CA ILE A 230 -1.48 4.10 6.36
C ILE A 230 -1.62 2.61 6.69
N ILE A 231 -1.03 2.12 7.78
CA ILE A 231 -1.15 0.72 8.19
C ILE A 231 -2.61 0.40 8.52
N MET A 232 -3.30 1.28 9.25
CA MET A 232 -4.72 1.14 9.55
C MET A 232 -5.56 1.11 8.27
N LEU A 233 -5.33 2.02 7.32
CA LEU A 233 -6.02 2.05 6.03
C LEU A 233 -5.86 0.74 5.26
N HIS A 234 -4.62 0.26 5.12
CA HIS A 234 -4.35 -0.99 4.40
C HIS A 234 -4.98 -2.19 5.11
N ARG A 235 -4.98 -2.22 6.44
CA ARG A 235 -5.65 -3.29 7.19
C ARG A 235 -7.14 -3.33 6.87
N ASN A 236 -7.83 -2.19 6.94
CA ASN A 236 -9.25 -2.10 6.58
C ASN A 236 -9.51 -2.46 5.12
N MET A 237 -8.62 -2.05 4.20
CA MET A 237 -8.71 -2.45 2.79
C MET A 237 -8.63 -3.97 2.65
N PHE A 238 -7.70 -4.65 3.32
CA PHE A 238 -7.65 -6.11 3.31
C PHE A 238 -8.89 -6.76 3.93
N ASP A 239 -9.45 -6.17 4.99
CA ASP A 239 -10.68 -6.66 5.60
C ASP A 239 -11.89 -6.48 4.63
N PHE A 240 -11.95 -5.38 3.86
CA PHE A 240 -12.95 -5.19 2.79
C PHE A 240 -12.81 -6.16 1.62
N GLY A 241 -11.57 -6.56 1.33
CA GLY A 241 -11.25 -7.57 0.31
C GLY A 241 -11.34 -8.99 0.82
N ALA A 242 -11.71 -9.24 2.08
CA ALA A 242 -11.85 -10.57 2.66
C ALA A 242 -13.24 -11.16 2.37
N ALA A 243 -13.46 -12.39 2.80
CA ALA A 243 -14.78 -13.00 2.79
C ALA A 243 -15.62 -12.44 3.96
N ILE A 244 -16.55 -11.54 3.63
CA ILE A 244 -17.42 -10.86 4.59
C ILE A 244 -18.81 -11.49 4.53
N GLU A 245 -19.38 -11.84 5.67
CA GLU A 245 -20.75 -12.39 5.75
C GLU A 245 -21.81 -11.32 5.45
N ASN A 246 -21.58 -10.08 5.90
CA ASN A 246 -22.48 -8.94 5.71
C ASN A 246 -21.82 -7.79 4.91
N PRO A 247 -21.58 -7.96 3.60
CA PRO A 247 -20.99 -6.93 2.74
C PRO A 247 -21.85 -5.67 2.61
N LYS A 248 -23.17 -5.76 2.84
CA LYS A 248 -24.09 -4.62 2.87
C LYS A 248 -23.72 -3.57 3.92
N TYR A 249 -23.09 -3.98 5.03
CA TYR A 249 -22.52 -3.05 6.01
C TYR A 249 -21.46 -2.14 5.37
N VAL A 250 -20.54 -2.72 4.61
CA VAL A 250 -19.48 -1.98 3.90
C VAL A 250 -20.08 -1.11 2.79
N GLU A 251 -21.09 -1.60 2.08
CA GLU A 251 -21.78 -0.81 1.05
C GLU A 251 -22.46 0.43 1.62
N LYS A 252 -23.02 0.33 2.84
CA LYS A 252 -23.62 1.46 3.53
C LYS A 252 -22.56 2.50 3.92
N LEU A 253 -21.37 2.05 4.32
CA LEU A 253 -20.24 2.89 4.71
C LEU A 253 -19.85 3.87 3.59
N TYR A 254 -20.00 3.50 2.31
CA TYR A 254 -19.73 4.38 1.17
C TYR A 254 -20.57 5.68 1.17
N SER A 255 -21.76 5.64 1.78
CA SER A 255 -22.66 6.78 1.89
C SER A 255 -22.47 7.59 3.19
N GLU A 256 -21.55 7.18 4.06
CA GLU A 256 -21.31 7.85 5.33
C GLU A 256 -20.16 8.87 5.24
N PHE A 257 -20.46 10.13 5.54
CA PHE A 257 -19.49 11.23 5.44
C PHE A 257 -18.21 10.97 6.28
N GLY A 258 -18.37 10.43 7.49
CA GLY A 258 -17.24 10.10 8.38
C GLY A 258 -16.30 9.03 7.81
N ALA A 259 -16.83 8.10 7.01
CA ALA A 259 -16.05 7.05 6.39
C ALA A 259 -15.09 7.55 5.31
N THR A 260 -15.27 8.78 4.81
CA THR A 260 -14.40 9.38 3.79
C THR A 260 -12.94 9.44 4.23
N PHE A 261 -12.67 9.53 5.53
CA PHE A 261 -11.31 9.44 6.06
C PHE A 261 -10.61 8.13 5.66
N LEU A 262 -11.36 7.02 5.70
CA LEU A 262 -10.89 5.71 5.27
C LEU A 262 -10.95 5.58 3.74
N LEU A 263 -12.08 5.94 3.14
CA LEU A 263 -12.36 5.69 1.73
C LEU A 263 -11.53 6.55 0.76
N ASN A 264 -11.13 7.75 1.18
CA ASN A 264 -10.18 8.63 0.48
C ASN A 264 -8.81 8.67 1.20
N GLY A 265 -8.54 7.68 2.06
CA GLY A 265 -7.27 7.52 2.77
C GLY A 265 -6.01 7.47 1.90
N PRO A 266 -6.03 7.05 0.62
CA PRO A 266 -4.81 7.05 -0.18
C PRO A 266 -4.17 8.43 -0.42
N ILE A 267 -4.87 9.53 -0.12
CA ILE A 267 -4.29 10.88 -0.11
C ILE A 267 -3.21 11.06 0.96
N LEU A 268 -3.22 10.25 2.04
CA LEU A 268 -2.22 10.29 3.11
C LEU A 268 -0.80 9.97 2.58
N VAL A 269 -0.70 9.24 1.47
CA VAL A 269 0.58 8.94 0.81
C VAL A 269 1.24 10.22 0.28
N ASP A 270 0.45 11.21 -0.13
CA ASP A 270 0.97 12.49 -0.63
C ASP A 270 1.72 13.26 0.46
N THR A 271 1.40 13.06 1.75
CA THR A 271 2.20 13.58 2.88
C THR A 271 3.65 13.08 2.81
N PHE A 272 3.87 11.81 2.50
CA PHE A 272 5.21 11.24 2.37
C PHE A 272 5.94 11.74 1.13
N PHE A 273 5.23 11.95 0.01
CA PHE A 273 5.84 12.57 -1.18
C PHE A 273 6.29 14.00 -0.88
N THR A 274 5.46 14.83 -0.22
CA THR A 274 5.84 16.20 0.15
C THR A 274 7.04 16.22 1.10
N ILE A 275 7.07 15.36 2.14
CA ILE A 275 8.20 15.28 3.07
C ILE A 275 9.47 14.82 2.34
N SER A 276 9.36 13.84 1.43
CA SER A 276 10.51 13.30 0.69
C SER A 276 11.10 14.34 -0.26
N GLY A 277 10.27 15.07 -1.01
CA GLY A 277 10.70 16.18 -1.85
C GLY A 277 11.34 17.33 -1.05
N PHE A 278 10.75 17.69 0.10
CA PHE A 278 11.30 18.69 1.01
C PHE A 278 12.70 18.32 1.47
N LEU A 279 12.87 17.11 2.02
CA LEU A 279 14.14 16.67 2.57
C LEU A 279 15.20 16.51 1.47
N ALA A 280 14.82 15.94 0.31
CA ALA A 280 15.73 15.76 -0.82
C ALA A 280 16.25 17.10 -1.35
N SER A 281 15.38 18.10 -1.51
CA SER A 281 15.75 19.44 -1.96
C SER A 281 16.61 20.17 -0.93
N TYR A 282 16.17 20.20 0.33
CA TYR A 282 16.86 20.89 1.42
C TYR A 282 18.29 20.35 1.64
N LEU A 283 18.45 19.03 1.72
CA LEU A 283 19.76 18.40 1.88
C LEU A 283 20.65 18.59 0.64
N ALA A 284 20.10 18.46 -0.57
CA ALA A 284 20.88 18.68 -1.79
C ALA A 284 21.43 20.12 -1.85
N LEU A 285 20.59 21.12 -1.56
CA LEU A 285 21.01 22.52 -1.51
C LEU A 285 22.10 22.76 -0.45
N TYR A 286 21.99 22.12 0.71
CA TYR A 286 23.01 22.18 1.76
C TYR A 286 24.36 21.58 1.31
N TYR A 287 24.35 20.40 0.67
CA TYR A 287 25.56 19.81 0.11
C TYR A 287 26.20 20.68 -0.97
N TYR A 288 25.38 21.30 -1.83
CA TYR A 288 25.88 22.23 -2.84
C TYR A 288 26.45 23.50 -2.23
N HIS A 289 25.84 24.04 -1.17
CA HIS A 289 26.38 25.18 -0.44
C HIS A 289 27.77 24.88 0.14
N ASN A 290 27.89 23.78 0.88
CA ASN A 290 29.14 23.39 1.55
C ASN A 290 30.26 23.04 0.55
N SER A 291 29.91 22.45 -0.60
CA SER A 291 30.86 22.11 -1.66
C SER A 291 31.10 23.22 -2.69
N LYS A 292 30.54 24.42 -2.48
CA LYS A 292 30.55 25.54 -3.44
C LYS A 292 30.07 25.13 -4.85
N GLY A 293 29.09 24.22 -4.91
CA GLY A 293 28.46 23.74 -6.14
C GLY A 293 29.27 22.70 -6.92
N LYS A 294 30.30 22.10 -6.33
CA LYS A 294 31.15 21.05 -6.93
C LYS A 294 30.85 19.63 -6.44
N TYR A 295 29.78 19.44 -5.66
CA TYR A 295 29.40 18.11 -5.16
C TYR A 295 29.10 17.14 -6.32
N ASN A 296 29.57 15.90 -6.21
CA ASN A 296 29.32 14.88 -7.21
C ASN A 296 27.86 14.38 -7.13
N ILE A 297 27.07 14.71 -8.16
CA ILE A 297 25.67 14.30 -8.27
C ILE A 297 25.53 12.77 -8.25
N LEU A 298 26.46 12.05 -8.91
CA LEU A 298 26.44 10.59 -8.97
C LEU A 298 26.49 9.96 -7.57
N GLN A 299 27.23 10.59 -6.65
CA GLN A 299 27.31 10.13 -5.26
C GLN A 299 25.95 10.24 -4.54
N LEU A 300 25.11 11.24 -4.86
CA LEU A 300 23.75 11.35 -4.31
C LEU A 300 22.86 10.20 -4.81
N TYR A 301 22.96 9.84 -6.09
CA TYR A 301 22.20 8.72 -6.66
C TYR A 301 22.64 7.38 -6.08
N ILE A 302 23.94 7.10 -6.06
CA ILE A 302 24.48 5.84 -5.51
C ILE A 302 24.10 5.69 -4.04
N HIS A 303 24.31 6.74 -3.24
CA HIS A 303 23.98 6.68 -1.81
C HIS A 303 22.49 6.41 -1.58
N ARG A 304 21.59 7.04 -2.35
CA ARG A 304 20.16 6.78 -2.22
C ARG A 304 19.79 5.38 -2.68
N TYR A 305 20.31 4.93 -3.82
CA TYR A 305 20.01 3.61 -4.36
C TYR A 305 20.44 2.51 -3.39
N VAL A 306 21.70 2.53 -2.91
CA VAL A 306 22.18 1.56 -1.93
C VAL A 306 21.33 1.60 -0.66
N ARG A 307 20.99 2.80 -0.15
CA ARG A 307 20.16 2.94 1.05
C ARG A 307 18.77 2.32 0.90
N LEU A 308 18.06 2.57 -0.20
CA LEU A 308 16.67 2.12 -0.38
C LEU A 308 16.61 0.65 -0.85
N THR A 309 17.42 0.29 -1.84
CA THR A 309 17.40 -1.03 -2.47
C THR A 309 17.81 -2.14 -1.50
N SER A 310 18.71 -1.86 -0.54
CA SER A 310 19.19 -2.88 0.41
C SER A 310 18.05 -3.54 1.20
N THR A 311 17.13 -2.75 1.76
CA THR A 311 15.98 -3.30 2.50
C THR A 311 14.91 -3.81 1.54
N TYR A 312 14.70 -3.12 0.42
CA TYR A 312 13.66 -3.48 -0.52
C TYR A 312 13.87 -4.86 -1.15
N TRP A 313 15.12 -5.18 -1.51
CA TRP A 313 15.51 -6.48 -2.04
C TRP A 313 15.23 -7.64 -1.07
N ILE A 314 15.47 -7.46 0.24
CA ILE A 314 15.16 -8.47 1.25
C ILE A 314 13.65 -8.78 1.27
N ILE A 315 12.82 -7.74 1.21
CA ILE A 315 11.36 -7.91 1.19
C ILE A 315 10.89 -8.58 -0.10
N ILE A 316 11.43 -8.19 -1.27
CA ILE A 316 11.08 -8.84 -2.54
C ILE A 316 11.42 -10.33 -2.50
N MET A 317 12.62 -10.70 -2.04
CA MET A 317 12.99 -12.10 -1.91
C MET A 317 12.09 -12.86 -0.94
N PHE A 318 11.71 -12.24 0.17
CA PHE A 318 10.76 -12.82 1.12
C PHE A 318 9.42 -13.17 0.45
N TYR A 319 8.86 -12.24 -0.35
CA TYR A 319 7.64 -12.48 -1.13
C TYR A 319 7.82 -13.58 -2.18
N CYS A 320 8.99 -13.66 -2.81
CA CYS A 320 9.29 -14.68 -3.82
C CYS A 320 9.52 -16.08 -3.24
N THR A 321 9.83 -16.21 -1.95
CA THR A 321 10.33 -17.47 -1.34
C THR A 321 9.51 -17.87 -0.10
N LEU A 322 9.89 -17.37 1.07
CA LEU A 322 9.42 -17.84 2.37
C LEU A 322 7.97 -17.46 2.69
N PHE A 323 7.47 -16.34 2.17
CA PHE A 323 6.17 -15.79 2.59
C PHE A 323 5.02 -16.78 2.41
N VAL A 324 4.97 -17.51 1.29
CA VAL A 324 3.92 -18.50 1.00
C VAL A 324 3.90 -19.67 2.01
N LYS A 325 5.01 -19.91 2.72
CA LYS A 325 5.18 -21.05 3.64
C LYS A 325 4.87 -20.73 5.09
N LEU A 326 4.59 -19.47 5.41
CA LEU A 326 4.34 -19.02 6.80
C LEU A 326 2.88 -19.12 7.24
N GLY A 327 1.97 -19.43 6.33
CA GLY A 327 0.54 -19.53 6.62
C GLY A 327 -0.11 -20.68 5.88
N ASN A 328 -1.32 -21.00 6.30
CA ASN A 328 -2.22 -21.97 5.68
C ASN A 328 -3.65 -21.44 5.80
N GLY A 329 -4.56 -21.93 4.96
CA GLY A 329 -5.98 -21.59 5.04
C GLY A 329 -6.69 -21.60 3.68
N PRO A 330 -8.02 -21.49 3.68
CA PRO A 330 -8.85 -21.71 2.50
C PRO A 330 -8.55 -20.74 1.35
N LEU A 331 -8.14 -19.50 1.66
CA LEU A 331 -7.78 -18.47 0.69
C LEU A 331 -6.26 -18.26 0.54
N TRP A 332 -5.43 -18.98 1.29
CA TRP A 332 -4.00 -18.70 1.39
C TRP A 332 -3.28 -18.88 0.06
N ARG A 333 -3.48 -20.01 -0.62
CA ARG A 333 -2.85 -20.29 -1.92
C ARG A 333 -3.38 -19.36 -3.03
N GLU A 334 -4.71 -19.21 -3.16
CA GLU A 334 -5.32 -18.31 -4.15
C GLU A 334 -4.82 -16.86 -4.03
N ARG A 335 -4.48 -16.39 -2.82
CA ARG A 335 -3.96 -15.04 -2.62
C ARG A 335 -2.44 -14.97 -2.62
N ILE A 336 -1.80 -15.66 -1.70
CA ILE A 336 -0.36 -15.51 -1.42
C ILE A 336 0.50 -16.24 -2.46
N GLU A 337 0.11 -17.44 -2.89
CA GLU A 337 0.85 -18.15 -3.93
C GLU A 337 0.69 -17.48 -5.30
N PHE A 338 -0.52 -17.00 -5.62
CA PHE A 338 -0.75 -16.20 -6.82
C PHE A 338 0.08 -14.91 -6.84
N GLU A 339 0.14 -14.17 -5.73
CA GLU A 339 1.01 -13.00 -5.61
C GLU A 339 2.50 -13.37 -5.68
N GLN A 340 2.90 -14.52 -5.11
CA GLN A 340 4.27 -15.02 -5.24
C GLN A 340 4.63 -15.30 -6.70
N GLN A 341 3.74 -15.92 -7.48
CA GLN A 341 3.97 -16.21 -8.89
C GLN A 341 4.25 -14.93 -9.69
N LYS A 342 3.42 -13.90 -9.54
CA LYS A 342 3.67 -12.57 -10.15
C LYS A 342 5.01 -11.99 -9.71
N CYS A 343 5.31 -12.05 -8.41
CA CYS A 343 6.57 -11.55 -7.89
C CYS A 343 7.81 -12.26 -8.47
N LYS A 344 7.74 -13.58 -8.70
CA LYS A 344 8.82 -14.34 -9.34
C LYS A 344 9.06 -13.92 -10.80
N GLU A 345 8.05 -13.40 -11.49
CA GLU A 345 8.17 -12.93 -12.87
C GLU A 345 8.71 -11.48 -12.97
N VAL A 346 8.23 -10.57 -12.11
CA VAL A 346 8.51 -9.13 -12.22
C VAL A 346 9.38 -8.52 -11.10
N TRP A 347 10.06 -9.33 -10.28
CA TRP A 347 10.91 -8.83 -9.19
C TRP A 347 11.99 -7.84 -9.67
N TRP A 348 12.56 -8.05 -10.87
CA TRP A 348 13.63 -7.21 -11.42
C TRP A 348 13.13 -5.80 -11.75
N ALA A 349 11.89 -5.66 -12.22
CA ALA A 349 11.27 -4.37 -12.53
C ALA A 349 11.10 -3.52 -11.25
N ASN A 350 10.86 -4.18 -10.12
CA ASN A 350 10.80 -3.54 -8.81
C ASN A 350 12.18 -3.02 -8.36
N LEU A 351 13.26 -3.79 -8.53
CA LEU A 351 14.62 -3.34 -8.18
C LEU A 351 15.15 -2.20 -9.06
N LEU A 352 14.62 -2.06 -10.27
CA LEU A 352 14.88 -0.95 -11.18
C LEU A 352 13.92 0.23 -10.98
N TYR A 353 12.92 0.11 -10.09
CA TYR A 353 11.90 1.13 -9.84
C TYR A 353 11.06 1.54 -11.07
N ILE A 354 10.85 0.62 -12.01
CA ILE A 354 10.04 0.83 -13.22
C ILE A 354 8.70 0.08 -13.21
N ASN A 355 8.36 -0.55 -12.09
CA ASN A 355 7.12 -1.33 -11.88
C ASN A 355 5.83 -0.50 -11.98
N ASN A 356 5.92 0.82 -12.04
CA ASN A 356 4.78 1.71 -12.31
C ASN A 356 4.48 1.93 -13.80
N TYR A 357 5.34 1.43 -14.69
CA TYR A 357 5.19 1.56 -16.15
C TYR A 357 5.35 0.22 -16.89
N TYR A 358 6.13 -0.71 -16.33
CA TYR A 358 6.29 -2.06 -16.87
C TYR A 358 5.27 -3.02 -16.26
N ASP A 359 4.56 -3.77 -17.11
CA ASP A 359 3.53 -4.77 -16.76
C ASP A 359 2.70 -4.41 -15.51
N THR A 360 1.94 -3.32 -15.61
CA THR A 360 1.19 -2.77 -14.48
C THR A 360 0.02 -3.64 -14.04
N LYS A 361 -0.34 -4.68 -14.80
CA LYS A 361 -1.39 -5.65 -14.43
C LYS A 361 -0.83 -6.77 -13.56
N ASN A 362 0.36 -7.28 -13.88
CA ASN A 362 1.05 -8.30 -13.10
C ASN A 362 2.05 -7.67 -12.13
N TYR A 363 1.63 -6.65 -11.38
CA TYR A 363 2.49 -6.01 -10.40
C TYR A 363 2.87 -6.98 -9.28
N CYS A 364 4.03 -6.76 -8.67
CA CYS A 364 4.45 -7.46 -7.45
C CYS A 364 4.32 -6.52 -6.26
N MET A 365 3.60 -6.97 -5.23
CA MET A 365 3.22 -6.20 -4.04
C MET A 365 2.47 -4.92 -4.40
N PHE A 366 1.15 -4.89 -4.20
CA PHE A 366 0.32 -3.75 -4.60
C PHE A 366 0.76 -2.39 -4.02
N GLN A 367 1.52 -2.34 -2.92
CA GLN A 367 2.04 -1.12 -2.30
C GLN A 367 3.39 -0.63 -2.88
N SER A 368 4.05 -1.41 -3.74
CA SER A 368 5.40 -1.13 -4.26
C SER A 368 5.49 0.10 -5.16
N TRP A 369 4.39 0.51 -5.79
CA TRP A 369 4.32 1.67 -6.69
C TRP A 369 4.85 2.95 -6.04
N TYR A 370 4.63 3.12 -4.72
CA TYR A 370 5.07 4.31 -3.99
C TYR A 370 6.59 4.49 -4.07
N MET A 371 7.34 3.41 -3.88
CA MET A 371 8.80 3.41 -3.91
C MET A 371 9.33 3.76 -5.30
N ALA A 372 8.66 3.30 -6.35
CA ALA A 372 8.98 3.63 -7.73
C ALA A 372 8.75 5.12 -8.02
N CYS A 373 7.58 5.64 -7.64
CA CYS A 373 7.23 7.05 -7.82
C CYS A 373 8.20 7.99 -7.10
N ASP A 374 8.54 7.68 -5.85
CA ASP A 374 9.49 8.44 -5.03
C ASP A 374 10.91 8.44 -5.65
N THR A 375 11.37 7.29 -6.14
CA THR A 375 12.69 7.19 -6.79
C THR A 375 12.72 7.92 -8.13
N ASN A 376 11.67 7.78 -8.96
CA ASN A 376 11.56 8.46 -10.25
C ASN A 376 11.54 9.98 -10.10
N ALA A 377 10.79 10.50 -9.12
CA ALA A 377 10.78 11.93 -8.83
C ALA A 377 12.14 12.42 -8.30
N PHE A 378 12.83 11.61 -7.49
CA PHE A 378 14.18 11.96 -7.02
C PHE A 378 15.21 12.05 -8.13
N MET A 379 15.09 11.28 -9.21
CA MET A 379 16.07 11.36 -10.30
C MET A 379 16.24 12.79 -10.82
N LEU A 380 15.19 13.62 -10.76
CA LEU A 380 15.23 15.02 -11.16
C LEU A 380 15.75 15.98 -10.07
N VAL A 381 15.68 15.61 -8.78
CA VAL A 381 15.97 16.53 -7.67
C VAL A 381 17.42 17.01 -7.64
N PRO A 382 18.46 16.17 -7.75
CA PRO A 382 19.83 16.68 -7.70
C PRO A 382 20.15 17.68 -8.82
N LEU A 383 19.60 17.47 -10.02
CA LEU A 383 19.75 18.39 -11.16
C LEU A 383 19.01 19.71 -10.93
N ILE A 384 17.75 19.64 -10.50
CA ILE A 384 16.94 20.81 -10.17
C ILE A 384 17.53 21.57 -8.98
N GLY A 385 18.02 20.87 -7.97
CA GLY A 385 18.68 21.45 -6.80
C GLY A 385 19.96 22.20 -7.18
N LEU A 386 20.75 21.67 -8.12
CA LEU A 386 21.91 22.37 -8.67
C LEU A 386 21.48 23.62 -9.45
N LEU A 387 20.39 23.53 -10.21
CA LEU A 387 19.83 24.67 -10.94
C LEU A 387 19.29 25.74 -9.97
N LEU A 388 18.58 25.36 -8.92
CA LEU A 388 18.10 26.24 -7.85
C LEU A 388 19.26 26.93 -7.11
N TYR A 389 20.38 26.22 -6.93
CA TYR A 389 21.59 26.78 -6.32
C TYR A 389 22.30 27.80 -7.23
N LYS A 390 22.52 27.47 -8.51
CA LYS A 390 23.28 28.32 -9.44
C LYS A 390 22.45 29.42 -10.11
N LYS A 391 21.21 29.12 -10.51
CA LYS A 391 20.29 29.99 -11.24
C LYS A 391 18.88 29.88 -10.64
N PRO A 392 18.61 30.54 -9.50
CA PRO A 392 17.41 30.32 -8.71
C PRO A 392 16.11 30.56 -9.48
N VAL A 393 16.06 31.55 -10.37
CA VAL A 393 14.87 31.84 -11.19
C VAL A 393 14.58 30.69 -12.16
N ALA A 394 15.59 30.20 -12.88
CA ALA A 394 15.43 29.06 -13.80
C ALA A 394 15.05 27.78 -13.05
N GLY A 395 15.63 27.57 -11.86
CA GLY A 395 15.28 26.45 -10.98
C GLY A 395 13.83 26.51 -10.52
N LEU A 396 13.36 27.68 -10.07
CA LEU A 396 11.98 27.90 -9.66
C LEU A 396 10.99 27.69 -10.81
N ILE A 397 11.27 28.25 -11.98
CA ILE A 397 10.46 28.04 -13.19
C ILE A 397 10.38 26.54 -13.52
N SER A 398 11.50 25.81 -13.45
CA SER A 398 11.52 24.37 -13.72
C SER A 398 10.64 23.58 -12.74
N VAL A 399 10.68 23.90 -11.44
CA VAL A 399 9.82 23.26 -10.43
C VAL A 399 8.35 23.56 -10.68
N LEU A 400 8.01 24.83 -10.98
CA LEU A 400 6.63 25.23 -11.26
C LEU A 400 6.09 24.58 -12.54
N LEU A 401 6.92 24.44 -13.57
CA LEU A 401 6.58 23.72 -14.79
C LEU A 401 6.31 22.24 -14.53
N LEU A 402 7.09 21.58 -13.67
CA LEU A 402 6.86 20.17 -13.33
C LEU A 402 5.59 19.96 -12.51
N ILE A 403 5.27 20.88 -11.58
CA ILE A 403 3.99 20.87 -10.86
C ILE A 403 2.83 21.06 -11.85
N GLY A 404 2.91 22.08 -12.70
CA GLY A 404 1.89 22.36 -13.71
C GLY A 404 1.70 21.21 -14.70
N ALA A 405 2.79 20.62 -15.19
CA ALA A 405 2.75 19.47 -16.08
C ALA A 405 2.09 18.25 -15.43
N SER A 406 2.39 17.98 -14.15
CA SER A 406 1.73 16.91 -13.40
C SER A 406 0.23 17.17 -13.24
N MET A 407 -0.18 18.41 -12.90
CA MET A 407 -1.60 18.79 -12.80
C MET A 407 -2.34 18.66 -14.13
N ILE A 408 -1.73 19.11 -15.23
CA ILE A 408 -2.29 19.01 -16.59
C ILE A 408 -2.41 17.53 -16.98
N ALA A 409 -1.42 16.71 -16.68
CA ALA A 409 -1.47 15.27 -16.96
C ALA A 409 -2.61 14.58 -16.20
N VAL A 410 -2.82 14.92 -14.92
CA VAL A 410 -3.96 14.41 -14.13
C VAL A 410 -5.29 14.86 -14.73
N PHE A 411 -5.43 16.15 -15.02
CA PHE A 411 -6.65 16.70 -15.62
C PHE A 411 -6.96 16.03 -16.96
N ALA A 412 -5.96 15.93 -17.85
CA ALA A 412 -6.11 15.33 -19.16
C ALA A 412 -6.47 13.84 -19.07
N THR A 413 -5.84 13.09 -18.17
CA THR A 413 -6.13 11.66 -17.98
C THR A 413 -7.58 11.46 -17.53
N VAL A 414 -8.03 12.19 -16.52
CA VAL A 414 -9.40 12.08 -16.01
C VAL A 414 -10.42 12.53 -17.06
N TYR A 415 -10.14 13.61 -17.77
CA TYR A 415 -11.06 14.17 -18.76
C TYR A 415 -11.20 13.31 -20.02
N VAL A 416 -10.08 12.80 -20.55
CA VAL A 416 -10.07 12.03 -21.82
C VAL A 416 -10.59 10.62 -21.62
N TYR A 417 -10.27 9.98 -20.48
CA TYR A 417 -10.63 8.59 -20.23
C TYR A 417 -11.88 8.41 -19.36
N ASP A 418 -12.55 9.52 -18.99
CA ASP A 418 -13.74 9.52 -18.11
C ASP A 418 -13.53 8.73 -16.81
N GLU A 419 -12.36 8.91 -16.19
CA GLU A 419 -11.97 8.17 -14.99
C GLU A 419 -12.50 8.83 -13.71
N MET A 420 -12.55 8.07 -12.61
CA MET A 420 -12.88 8.65 -11.32
C MET A 420 -11.71 9.49 -10.78
N PRO A 421 -11.99 10.64 -10.13
CA PRO A 421 -10.93 11.57 -9.73
C PRO A 421 -10.17 11.12 -8.47
N ILE A 422 -10.74 10.16 -7.74
CA ILE A 422 -10.15 9.46 -6.60
C ILE A 422 -10.24 7.95 -6.85
N LEU A 423 -9.35 7.19 -6.23
CA LEU A 423 -9.43 5.73 -6.22
C LEU A 423 -10.59 5.32 -5.30
N LEU A 424 -11.71 4.92 -5.89
CA LEU A 424 -12.87 4.48 -5.12
C LEU A 424 -12.60 3.09 -4.53
N THR A 425 -12.58 3.00 -3.22
CA THR A 425 -12.25 1.79 -2.45
C THR A 425 -13.44 0.85 -2.32
N TYR A 426 -14.14 0.64 -3.43
CA TYR A 426 -15.19 -0.38 -3.52
C TYR A 426 -14.59 -1.78 -3.36
N MET A 427 -15.36 -2.70 -2.76
CA MET A 427 -14.93 -4.10 -2.58
C MET A 427 -14.45 -4.73 -3.91
N ARG A 428 -15.10 -4.38 -5.03
CA ARG A 428 -14.70 -4.85 -6.37
C ARG A 428 -13.28 -4.43 -6.74
N MET A 429 -12.93 -3.16 -6.54
CA MET A 429 -11.57 -2.64 -6.78
C MET A 429 -10.55 -3.30 -5.86
N VAL A 430 -10.92 -3.53 -4.60
CA VAL A 430 -10.02 -4.17 -3.63
C VAL A 430 -9.75 -5.65 -3.96
N LEU A 431 -10.75 -6.38 -4.42
CA LEU A 431 -10.62 -7.78 -4.83
C LEU A 431 -9.86 -7.93 -6.14
N HIS A 432 -10.12 -7.05 -7.12
CA HIS A 432 -9.55 -7.10 -8.46
C HIS A 432 -8.92 -5.76 -8.89
N PRO A 433 -7.89 -5.29 -8.18
CA PRO A 433 -7.22 -4.01 -8.49
C PRO A 433 -6.56 -3.99 -9.87
N ASN A 434 -6.16 -5.15 -10.40
CA ASN A 434 -5.60 -5.32 -11.74
C ASN A 434 -6.63 -5.14 -12.88
N GLU A 435 -7.92 -5.09 -12.55
CA GLU A 435 -9.02 -4.83 -13.49
C GLU A 435 -9.53 -3.39 -13.40
N ASP A 436 -9.22 -2.67 -12.33
CA ASP A 436 -9.66 -1.30 -12.11
C ASP A 436 -8.84 -0.29 -12.93
N SER A 437 -9.52 0.44 -13.82
CA SER A 437 -8.87 1.41 -14.71
C SER A 437 -8.28 2.60 -13.95
N THR A 438 -8.95 3.07 -12.90
CA THR A 438 -8.51 4.20 -12.08
C THR A 438 -7.23 3.86 -11.31
N PHE A 439 -7.12 2.62 -10.80
CA PHE A 439 -5.90 2.11 -10.19
C PHE A 439 -4.72 2.12 -11.18
N LEU A 440 -4.91 1.55 -12.37
CA LEU A 440 -3.84 1.40 -13.36
C LEU A 440 -3.44 2.73 -14.03
N ARG A 441 -4.41 3.61 -14.33
CA ARG A 441 -4.18 4.83 -15.12
C ARG A 441 -3.92 6.08 -14.27
N ILE A 442 -4.44 6.16 -13.05
CA ILE A 442 -4.33 7.35 -12.20
C ILE A 442 -3.51 7.10 -10.94
N TYR A 443 -3.68 5.94 -10.30
CA TYR A 443 -3.12 5.70 -8.98
C TYR A 443 -1.63 5.34 -9.00
N ILE A 444 -1.26 4.33 -9.79
CA ILE A 444 0.12 3.81 -9.91
C ILE A 444 1.08 4.78 -10.63
N PRO A 445 0.72 5.46 -11.74
CA PRO A 445 1.70 6.19 -12.54
C PRO A 445 2.32 7.40 -11.81
N GLY A 446 3.65 7.42 -11.72
CA GLY A 446 4.36 8.42 -10.89
C GLY A 446 4.24 9.86 -11.36
N HIS A 447 4.15 10.09 -12.67
CA HIS A 447 4.00 11.44 -13.24
C HIS A 447 2.70 12.15 -12.81
N LEU A 448 1.66 11.39 -12.44
CA LEU A 448 0.38 11.91 -11.93
C LEU A 448 0.43 12.21 -10.42
N ARG A 449 1.46 11.74 -9.73
CA ARG A 449 1.75 11.99 -8.31
C ARG A 449 2.85 13.02 -8.09
N ALA A 450 3.61 13.33 -9.14
CA ALA A 450 4.81 14.16 -9.09
C ALA A 450 4.55 15.57 -8.53
N GLY A 451 3.37 16.16 -8.74
CA GLY A 451 3.02 17.49 -8.23
C GLY A 451 3.20 17.63 -6.71
N ALA A 452 2.75 16.65 -5.92
CA ALA A 452 2.90 16.63 -4.46
C ALA A 452 4.38 16.61 -4.02
N TYR A 453 5.20 15.85 -4.74
CA TYR A 453 6.63 15.72 -4.48
C TYR A 453 7.39 17.02 -4.82
N PHE A 454 7.13 17.60 -6.00
CA PHE A 454 7.78 18.85 -6.42
C PHE A 454 7.32 20.07 -5.62
N LEU A 455 6.10 20.06 -5.08
CA LEU A 455 5.71 21.05 -4.06
C LEU A 455 6.58 20.91 -2.80
N GLY A 456 6.91 19.69 -2.39
CA GLY A 456 7.91 19.43 -1.36
C GLY A 456 9.27 20.05 -1.70
N VAL A 457 9.74 19.86 -2.94
CA VAL A 457 11.01 20.45 -3.42
C VAL A 457 11.01 21.98 -3.34
N LEU A 458 9.91 22.62 -3.74
CA LEU A 458 9.71 24.06 -3.62
C LEU A 458 9.76 24.51 -2.16
N THR A 459 9.07 23.79 -1.27
CA THR A 459 9.03 24.07 0.17
C THR A 459 10.41 23.94 0.81
N GLY A 460 11.19 22.92 0.42
CA GLY A 460 12.57 22.73 0.86
C GLY A 460 13.49 23.88 0.45
N TYR A 461 13.32 24.40 -0.77
CA TYR A 461 14.05 25.57 -1.24
C TYR A 461 13.65 26.85 -0.50
N ILE A 462 12.35 27.07 -0.24
CA ILE A 462 11.88 28.20 0.57
C ILE A 462 12.52 28.16 1.96
N LYS A 463 12.50 27.01 2.63
CA LYS A 463 13.12 26.85 3.96
C LYS A 463 14.63 27.08 3.93
N TYR A 464 15.33 26.57 2.92
CA TYR A 464 16.76 26.84 2.72
C TYR A 464 17.03 28.36 2.61
N ARG A 465 16.24 29.09 1.82
CA ARG A 465 16.36 30.55 1.68
C ARG A 465 15.99 31.30 2.96
N MET A 466 15.00 30.83 3.71
CA MET A 466 14.64 31.41 5.02
C MET A 466 15.81 31.33 6.00
N ASN A 467 16.47 30.16 6.08
CA ASN A 467 17.65 29.97 6.94
C ASN A 467 18.83 30.86 6.49
N LEU A 468 19.10 30.96 5.19
CA LEU A 468 20.18 31.83 4.68
C LEU A 468 19.94 33.32 4.96
N ASN A 469 18.70 33.78 4.80
CA ASN A 469 18.35 35.19 4.92
C ASN A 469 17.86 35.59 6.33
N ASN A 470 17.85 34.65 7.30
CA ASN A 470 17.24 34.83 8.62
C ASN A 470 15.82 35.42 8.56
N TRP A 471 15.02 34.95 7.60
CA TRP A 471 13.70 35.51 7.34
C TRP A 471 12.72 35.11 8.46
N LYS A 472 12.19 36.11 9.18
CA LYS A 472 11.12 35.96 10.17
C LYS A 472 9.76 36.31 9.57
N MET A 473 8.73 35.60 10.03
CA MET A 473 7.36 35.74 9.53
C MET A 473 6.49 36.47 10.55
N SER A 474 5.52 37.25 10.07
CA SER A 474 4.58 37.94 10.95
C SER A 474 3.59 36.93 11.58
N ILE A 475 3.20 37.16 12.83
CA ILE A 475 2.29 36.25 13.54
C ILE A 475 0.90 36.17 12.90
N GLN A 476 0.44 37.27 12.28
CA GLN A 476 -0.83 37.31 11.55
C GLN A 476 -0.79 36.42 10.31
N PHE A 477 0.30 36.49 9.54
CA PHE A 477 0.51 35.62 8.39
C PHE A 477 0.53 34.15 8.82
N VAL A 478 1.24 33.82 9.90
CA VAL A 478 1.29 32.47 10.45
C VAL A 478 -0.11 31.96 10.83
N LYS A 479 -0.93 32.77 11.51
CA LYS A 479 -2.31 32.41 11.88
C LYS A 479 -3.18 32.14 10.65
N ILE A 480 -3.12 33.01 9.64
CA ILE A 480 -3.90 32.85 8.39
C ILE A 480 -3.51 31.54 7.72
N CYS A 481 -2.21 31.29 7.54
CA CYS A 481 -1.75 30.08 6.88
C CYS A 481 -2.07 28.79 7.67
N TRP A 482 -2.13 28.83 9.00
CA TRP A 482 -2.62 27.70 9.80
C TRP A 482 -4.10 27.40 9.52
N ILE A 483 -4.95 28.42 9.52
CA ILE A 483 -6.38 28.27 9.19
C ILE A 483 -6.54 27.73 7.76
N THR A 484 -5.83 28.31 6.80
CA THR A 484 -5.85 27.86 5.41
C THR A 484 -5.37 26.42 5.27
N SER A 485 -4.31 26.02 5.97
CA SER A 485 -3.79 24.65 5.96
C SER A 485 -4.84 23.64 6.46
N VAL A 486 -5.50 23.93 7.58
CA VAL A 486 -6.56 23.06 8.12
C VAL A 486 -7.72 22.92 7.13
N ILE A 487 -8.17 24.03 6.53
CA ILE A 487 -9.25 24.01 5.53
C ILE A 487 -8.83 23.19 4.30
N LEU A 488 -7.62 23.38 3.78
CA LEU A 488 -7.13 22.64 2.62
C LEU A 488 -7.04 21.14 2.89
N LEU A 489 -6.54 20.73 4.05
CA LEU A 489 -6.49 19.31 4.44
C LEU A 489 -7.90 18.72 4.56
N PHE A 490 -8.81 19.43 5.22
CA PHE A 490 -10.19 18.98 5.39
C PHE A 490 -10.93 18.83 4.05
N VAL A 491 -10.89 19.86 3.19
CA VAL A 491 -11.56 19.84 1.89
C VAL A 491 -10.95 18.79 0.97
N SER A 492 -9.61 18.68 0.92
CA SER A 492 -8.95 17.71 0.05
C SER A 492 -9.31 16.27 0.40
N LEU A 493 -9.50 15.98 1.70
CA LEU A 493 -9.91 14.65 2.16
C LEU A 493 -11.42 14.42 2.01
N HIS A 494 -12.25 15.29 2.61
CA HIS A 494 -13.68 15.03 2.77
C HIS A 494 -14.53 15.33 1.54
N PHE A 495 -14.06 16.19 0.62
CA PHE A 495 -14.82 16.45 -0.62
C PHE A 495 -14.88 15.21 -1.53
N GLY A 496 -13.98 14.23 -1.32
CA GLY A 496 -14.01 12.93 -1.99
C GLY A 496 -15.35 12.19 -1.81
N PHE A 497 -16.08 12.47 -0.72
CA PHE A 497 -17.42 11.94 -0.43
C PHE A 497 -18.41 12.14 -1.58
N VAL A 498 -18.35 13.29 -2.26
CA VAL A 498 -19.28 13.65 -3.33
C VAL A 498 -19.25 12.60 -4.45
N PHE A 499 -18.08 12.04 -4.76
CA PHE A 499 -17.91 11.05 -5.83
C PHE A 499 -18.41 9.65 -5.48
N TYR A 500 -18.67 9.37 -4.19
CA TYR A 500 -19.32 8.13 -3.75
C TYR A 500 -20.84 8.19 -3.84
N VAL A 501 -21.43 9.38 -3.75
CA VAL A 501 -22.89 9.55 -3.63
C VAL A 501 -23.52 10.13 -4.90
N LEU A 502 -22.80 10.99 -5.62
CA LEU A 502 -23.32 11.73 -6.75
C LEU A 502 -22.53 11.40 -8.03
N LYS A 503 -23.25 11.32 -9.14
CA LYS A 503 -22.64 11.31 -10.47
C LYS A 503 -22.23 12.73 -10.83
N VAL A 504 -20.93 12.99 -10.83
CA VAL A 504 -20.35 14.31 -11.08
C VAL A 504 -19.89 14.41 -12.55
N PRO A 505 -20.15 15.54 -13.24
CA PRO A 505 -19.64 15.76 -14.59
C PRO A 505 -18.10 15.61 -14.69
N THR A 506 -17.62 15.00 -15.76
CA THR A 506 -16.21 14.65 -15.96
C THR A 506 -15.25 15.83 -15.82
N TRP A 507 -15.64 17.03 -16.25
CA TRP A 507 -14.79 18.23 -16.12
C TRP A 507 -14.58 18.68 -14.66
N ILE A 508 -15.60 18.51 -13.80
CA ILE A 508 -15.51 18.79 -12.36
C ILE A 508 -14.63 17.73 -11.70
N SER A 509 -14.81 16.46 -12.07
CA SER A 509 -13.96 15.35 -11.64
C SER A 509 -12.49 15.63 -12.00
N ALA A 510 -12.20 16.00 -13.25
CA ALA A 510 -10.85 16.31 -13.70
C ALA A 510 -10.22 17.49 -12.94
N LEU A 511 -11.01 18.56 -12.71
CA LEU A 511 -10.58 19.71 -11.92
C LEU A 511 -10.23 19.30 -10.48
N TYR A 512 -11.12 18.57 -9.81
CA TYR A 512 -10.90 18.09 -8.45
C TYR A 512 -9.67 17.16 -8.38
N ALA A 513 -9.54 16.20 -9.31
CA ALA A 513 -8.41 15.29 -9.38
C ALA A 513 -7.06 16.02 -9.43
N SER A 514 -6.99 17.09 -10.24
CA SER A 514 -5.78 17.89 -10.42
C SER A 514 -5.42 18.77 -9.21
N LEU A 515 -6.41 19.15 -8.38
CA LEU A 515 -6.24 20.12 -7.31
C LEU A 515 -6.18 19.51 -5.90
N HIS A 516 -6.94 18.45 -5.60
CA HIS A 516 -7.07 17.96 -4.21
C HIS A 516 -5.72 17.49 -3.62
N ARG A 517 -4.90 16.77 -4.40
CA ARG A 517 -3.57 16.31 -3.93
C ARG A 517 -2.62 17.48 -3.71
N LEU A 518 -2.71 18.51 -4.56
CA LEU A 518 -1.93 19.72 -4.40
C LEU A 518 -2.38 20.49 -3.16
N GLY A 519 -3.69 20.65 -2.95
CA GLY A 519 -4.27 21.29 -1.77
C GLY A 519 -3.82 20.60 -0.48
N TRP A 520 -3.90 19.28 -0.42
CA TRP A 520 -3.37 18.47 0.67
C TRP A 520 -1.87 18.75 0.90
N SER A 521 -1.08 18.69 -0.17
CA SER A 521 0.36 18.90 -0.11
C SER A 521 0.74 20.32 0.34
N ILE A 522 -0.04 21.35 -0.02
CA ILE A 522 0.14 22.74 0.45
C ILE A 522 -0.11 22.80 1.96
N GLY A 523 -1.17 22.15 2.43
CA GLY A 523 -1.47 22.04 3.85
C GLY A 523 -0.31 21.43 4.64
N ILE A 524 0.22 20.30 4.16
CA ILE A 524 1.39 19.62 4.76
C ILE A 524 2.67 20.47 4.67
N ALA A 525 2.94 21.09 3.51
CA ALA A 525 4.09 21.96 3.30
C ALA A 525 4.13 23.11 4.30
N TRP A 526 2.97 23.73 4.57
CA TRP A 526 2.85 24.75 5.59
C TRP A 526 3.21 24.24 6.99
N ILE A 527 2.68 23.07 7.39
CA ILE A 527 2.99 22.44 8.68
C ILE A 527 4.50 22.23 8.82
N LEU A 528 5.18 21.78 7.76
CA LEU A 528 6.63 21.60 7.75
C LEU A 528 7.38 22.91 7.98
N VAL A 529 7.04 23.98 7.25
CA VAL A 529 7.70 25.28 7.39
C VAL A 529 7.44 25.93 8.74
N ALA A 530 6.19 25.93 9.21
CA ALA A 530 5.80 26.53 10.48
C ALA A 530 6.48 25.85 11.67
N THR A 531 6.44 24.50 11.71
CA THR A 531 7.02 23.74 12.82
C THR A 531 8.55 23.81 12.84
N SER A 532 9.21 23.70 11.67
CA SER A 532 10.68 23.84 11.56
C SER A 532 11.20 25.27 11.73
N SER A 533 10.32 26.26 11.86
CA SER A 533 10.67 27.66 12.10
C SER A 533 10.24 28.13 13.50
N GLY A 534 9.83 27.21 14.38
CA GLY A 534 9.45 27.51 15.77
C GLY A 534 8.02 28.04 15.96
N TYR A 535 7.21 28.10 14.91
CA TYR A 535 5.82 28.57 14.94
C TYR A 535 4.79 27.44 15.17
N GLY A 536 5.22 26.30 15.70
CA GLY A 536 4.38 25.13 15.97
C GLY A 536 3.71 25.08 17.36
N SER A 537 4.10 25.97 18.28
CA SER A 537 3.57 26.03 19.66
C SER A 537 3.27 27.47 20.05
N ASN A 538 2.29 27.68 20.93
CA ASN A 538 1.89 28.98 21.52
C ASN A 538 2.97 29.65 22.41
N LYS A 539 4.26 29.44 22.16
CA LYS A 539 5.37 30.15 22.83
C LYS A 539 5.81 31.40 22.05
N THR A 540 4.89 32.10 21.39
CA THR A 540 5.13 33.42 20.79
C THR A 540 4.96 34.57 21.79
N THR A 541 4.99 34.30 23.08
CA THR A 541 5.03 35.30 24.16
C THR A 541 5.99 34.84 25.27
N SER A 542 7.32 34.92 25.06
CA SER A 542 8.29 35.15 26.17
C SER A 542 9.79 35.11 25.83
N SER A 543 10.26 34.65 24.65
CA SER A 543 11.71 34.56 24.40
C SER A 543 12.34 35.79 23.75
N GLU A 544 11.77 36.98 23.93
CA GLU A 544 12.26 38.21 23.30
C GLU A 544 13.45 38.86 24.05
N LYS A 545 14.12 38.17 25.00
CA LYS A 545 15.13 38.85 25.83
C LYS A 545 16.52 38.24 26.02
N ASN A 546 16.81 36.97 25.74
CA ASN A 546 18.15 36.45 26.00
C ASN A 546 18.56 35.43 24.94
N ASP A 547 19.22 35.87 23.87
CA ASP A 547 20.33 35.13 23.26
C ASP A 547 21.08 36.07 22.30
N LYS A 548 22.02 36.81 22.89
CA LYS A 548 23.13 37.42 22.15
C LYS A 548 24.09 36.30 21.76
N MET A 549 24.24 36.13 20.44
CA MET A 549 25.53 35.94 19.78
C MET A 549 26.43 34.83 20.35
N GLU A 550 26.26 33.60 19.85
CA GLU A 550 27.35 32.63 19.79
C GLU A 550 27.37 32.01 18.40
N SER A 551 28.57 32.01 17.82
CA SER A 551 28.90 31.59 16.46
C SER A 551 28.40 30.19 16.14
N THR A 552 27.59 30.09 15.08
CA THR A 552 27.04 28.86 14.51
C THR A 552 28.15 28.00 13.91
N GLU A 553 28.75 27.11 14.70
CA GLU A 553 29.44 25.93 14.15
C GLU A 553 28.39 24.90 13.72
N LEU A 554 28.42 24.61 12.43
CA LEU A 554 27.52 23.70 11.72
C LEU A 554 27.85 22.22 12.04
N PRO A 555 26.84 21.33 12.01
CA PRO A 555 27.02 19.94 12.43
C PRO A 555 28.00 19.18 11.54
N THR A 556 29.02 18.60 12.17
CA THR A 556 29.86 17.55 11.60
C THR A 556 29.04 16.27 11.52
N VAL A 557 28.68 15.86 10.30
CA VAL A 557 28.03 14.56 10.05
C VAL A 557 29.13 13.52 9.84
N GLY A 558 29.23 12.59 10.79
CA GLY A 558 29.97 11.34 10.70
C GLY A 558 29.05 10.13 10.49
#